data_AF-A0A317GVL0-F1
#
_entry.id   AF-A0A317GVL0-F1
#
_cell.length_a   1.000
_cell.length_b   1.000
_cell.length_c   1.000
_cell.angle_alpha   90.00
_cell.angle_beta   90.00
_cell.angle_gamma   90.00
#
_symmetry.space_group_name_H-M   'P 1'
#
loop_
_entity.id
_entity.type
_entity.pdbx_description
1 polymer ?
#
loop_
_entity_poly.entity_id
_entity_poly.type
_entity_poly.pdbx_seq_one_letter_code
_entity_poly.pdbx_strand_id
1 'polypeptide(L)'
;VQLEAFVATDERYGVLVVNRGLYVEQVNLAHAQLSRDDELVVLVGYDKIVQILDPQYYTDRTRALDELFRRARFLVAPRGEATRAQLETLLAKPENRAYGGRVSYLPLAPRYLDDSATMARLRSAVPGMTEAELGRLLAPEGAALALETGAYAVSPDAAEDRYLWRSAWIATLGATPAWSQVSLPGMKALVEATVEPSARGQSLRSALQTFRAYPEEVGGLMSLLGGV
;
A
#
# COMPACT_ATOMS: atom_id res chain seq x y z
N VAL A 1 9.14 7.38 5.47
CA VAL A 1 10.20 6.53 6.06
C VAL A 1 10.61 5.37 5.15
N GLN A 2 9.84 4.29 4.95
CA GLN A 2 10.31 3.14 4.13
C GLN A 2 10.54 3.52 2.66
N LEU A 3 9.55 4.13 2.01
CA LEU A 3 9.67 4.53 0.60
C LEU A 3 10.77 5.58 0.39
N GLU A 4 10.95 6.50 1.35
CA GLU A 4 12.04 7.49 1.33
C GLU A 4 13.41 6.82 1.53
N ALA A 5 13.52 5.87 2.47
CA ALA A 5 14.74 5.09 2.69
C ALA A 5 15.11 4.29 1.44
N PHE A 6 14.13 3.67 0.78
CA PHE A 6 14.32 2.95 -0.47
C PHE A 6 14.82 3.88 -1.59
N VAL A 7 14.18 5.06 -1.76
CA VAL A 7 14.64 6.04 -2.75
C VAL A 7 16.03 6.57 -2.45
N ALA A 8 16.40 6.70 -1.18
CA ALA A 8 17.75 7.13 -0.80
C ALA A 8 18.85 6.11 -1.15
N THR A 9 18.49 4.85 -1.49
CA THR A 9 19.47 3.83 -1.89
C THR A 9 20.01 4.03 -3.31
N ASP A 10 19.27 4.70 -4.19
CA ASP A 10 19.64 4.89 -5.59
C ASP A 10 18.94 6.11 -6.19
N GLU A 11 19.71 7.02 -6.79
CA GLU A 11 19.20 8.26 -7.40
C GLU A 11 18.23 8.03 -8.57
N ARG A 12 18.17 6.82 -9.12
CA ARG A 12 17.24 6.44 -10.19
C ARG A 12 15.85 6.12 -9.66
N TYR A 13 15.67 6.00 -8.35
CA TYR A 13 14.38 5.76 -7.74
C TYR A 13 13.70 7.06 -7.33
N GLY A 14 12.38 7.05 -7.40
CA GLY A 14 11.52 8.13 -6.95
C GLY A 14 10.23 7.56 -6.39
N VAL A 15 9.52 8.36 -5.59
CA VAL A 15 8.23 7.97 -5.01
C VAL A 15 7.18 8.96 -5.45
N LEU A 16 6.10 8.43 -5.99
CA LEU A 16 4.90 9.18 -6.31
C LEU A 16 3.80 8.78 -5.33
N VAL A 17 3.32 9.75 -4.55
CA VAL A 17 2.17 9.57 -3.65
C VAL A 17 0.93 10.13 -4.33
N VAL A 18 -0.03 9.26 -4.62
CA VAL A 18 -1.28 9.61 -5.31
C VAL A 18 -2.49 9.17 -4.49
N ASN A 19 -3.49 10.05 -4.39
CA ASN A 19 -4.81 9.72 -3.85
C ASN A 19 -5.81 9.61 -5.00
N ARG A 20 -5.55 8.68 -5.93
CA ARG A 20 -6.37 8.42 -7.11
C ARG A 20 -6.57 6.92 -7.26
N GLY A 21 -7.82 6.50 -7.44
CA GLY A 21 -8.19 5.09 -7.45
C GLY A 21 -7.94 4.42 -8.80
N LEU A 22 -8.00 5.17 -9.90
CA LEU A 22 -7.88 4.62 -11.25
C LEU A 22 -6.47 4.80 -11.82
N TYR A 23 -5.97 3.77 -12.50
CA TYR A 23 -4.64 3.82 -13.13
C TYR A 23 -4.52 4.92 -14.18
N VAL A 24 -5.60 5.27 -14.90
CA VAL A 24 -5.60 6.39 -15.86
C VAL A 24 -5.23 7.71 -15.18
N GLU A 25 -5.75 7.95 -13.98
CA GLU A 25 -5.46 9.17 -13.22
C GLU A 25 -4.02 9.16 -12.71
N GLN A 26 -3.55 8.01 -12.21
CA GLN A 26 -2.17 7.85 -11.72
C GLN A 26 -1.15 8.01 -12.85
N VAL A 27 -1.39 7.40 -14.01
CA VAL A 27 -0.54 7.51 -15.21
C VAL A 27 -0.52 8.94 -15.75
N ASN A 28 -1.66 9.63 -15.76
CA ASN A 28 -1.70 11.03 -16.17
C ASN A 28 -0.86 11.93 -15.26
N LEU A 29 -0.92 11.71 -13.94
CA LEU A 29 -0.10 12.45 -12.97
C LEU A 29 1.39 12.12 -13.12
N ALA A 30 1.74 10.84 -13.28
CA ALA A 30 3.12 10.42 -13.47
C ALA A 30 3.71 10.98 -14.78
N HIS A 31 2.98 10.85 -15.89
CA HIS A 31 3.40 11.35 -17.20
C HIS A 31 3.59 12.88 -17.22
N ALA A 32 2.87 13.64 -16.38
CA ALA A 32 3.08 15.08 -16.26
C ALA A 32 4.45 15.45 -15.65
N GLN A 33 5.13 14.50 -15.01
CA GLN A 33 6.48 14.67 -14.45
C GLN A 33 7.59 14.19 -15.39
N LEU A 34 7.24 13.54 -16.50
CA LEU A 34 8.18 12.95 -17.45
C LEU A 34 8.41 13.87 -18.66
N SER A 35 9.55 13.70 -19.32
CA SER A 35 9.83 14.34 -20.61
C SER A 35 8.93 13.76 -21.69
N ARG A 36 8.71 14.51 -22.79
CA ARG A 36 7.84 14.06 -23.88
C ARG A 36 8.32 12.79 -24.58
N ASP A 37 9.61 12.52 -24.53
CA ASP A 37 10.25 11.37 -25.18
C ASP A 37 10.33 10.14 -24.27
N ASP A 38 9.89 10.25 -23.00
CA ASP A 38 9.94 9.16 -22.05
C ASP A 38 8.77 8.19 -22.26
N GLU A 39 9.07 6.88 -22.20
CA GLU A 39 8.06 5.83 -22.19
C GLU A 39 7.72 5.45 -20.74
N LEU A 40 6.44 5.57 -20.37
CA LEU A 40 5.97 5.10 -19.07
C LEU A 40 5.56 3.62 -19.14
N VAL A 41 6.25 2.78 -18.38
CA VAL A 41 5.93 1.35 -18.22
C VAL A 41 5.47 1.08 -16.79
N VAL A 42 4.26 0.54 -16.66
CA VAL A 42 3.67 0.18 -15.36
C VAL A 42 3.80 -1.32 -15.15
N LEU A 43 4.45 -1.72 -14.06
CA LEU A 43 4.56 -3.11 -13.66
C LEU A 43 3.43 -3.46 -12.68
N VAL A 44 2.65 -4.48 -13.01
CA VAL A 44 1.52 -4.93 -12.18
C VAL A 44 1.47 -6.45 -12.10
N GLY A 45 0.84 -6.98 -11.05
CA GLY A 45 0.51 -8.40 -10.98
C GLY A 45 -0.71 -8.76 -11.85
N TYR A 46 -0.90 -10.06 -12.11
CA TYR A 46 -2.01 -10.57 -12.90
C TYR A 46 -3.39 -10.10 -12.42
N ASP A 47 -3.66 -10.16 -11.11
CA ASP A 47 -4.95 -9.71 -10.55
C ASP A 47 -5.22 -8.23 -10.85
N LYS A 48 -4.16 -7.40 -10.90
CA LYS A 48 -4.29 -5.98 -11.15
C LYS A 48 -4.60 -5.67 -12.61
N ILE A 49 -4.04 -6.40 -13.58
CA ILE A 49 -4.44 -6.21 -14.98
C ILE A 49 -5.89 -6.66 -15.22
N VAL A 50 -6.34 -7.72 -14.56
CA VAL A 50 -7.76 -8.12 -14.58
C VAL A 50 -8.63 -6.98 -14.05
N GLN A 51 -8.27 -6.41 -12.90
CA GLN A 51 -8.98 -5.29 -12.29
C GLN A 51 -8.97 -4.04 -13.18
N ILE A 52 -7.84 -3.69 -13.79
CA ILE A 52 -7.72 -2.54 -14.70
C ILE A 52 -8.65 -2.68 -15.89
N LEU A 53 -8.81 -3.89 -16.44
CA LEU A 53 -9.67 -4.12 -17.60
C LEU A 53 -11.16 -4.26 -17.26
N ASP A 54 -11.51 -4.34 -15.98
CA ASP A 54 -12.88 -4.62 -15.52
C ASP A 54 -13.78 -3.37 -15.62
N PRO A 55 -14.93 -3.43 -16.32
CA PRO A 55 -15.87 -2.31 -16.47
C PRO A 55 -16.41 -1.76 -15.15
N GLN A 56 -16.48 -2.54 -14.07
CA GLN A 56 -17.13 -2.10 -12.83
C GLN A 56 -16.48 -0.86 -12.19
N TYR A 57 -15.21 -0.58 -12.53
CA TYR A 57 -14.45 0.55 -11.98
C TYR A 57 -14.59 1.85 -12.77
N TYR A 58 -15.33 1.85 -13.88
CA TYR A 58 -15.38 3.00 -14.80
C TYR A 58 -16.80 3.47 -15.07
N THR A 59 -16.98 4.78 -15.06
CA THR A 59 -18.18 5.41 -15.64
C THR A 59 -18.16 5.32 -17.16
N ASP A 60 -17.00 5.59 -17.78
CA ASP A 60 -16.75 5.43 -19.21
C ASP A 60 -15.44 4.65 -19.39
N ARG A 61 -15.57 3.32 -19.52
CA ARG A 61 -14.45 2.40 -19.61
C ARG A 61 -13.60 2.65 -20.84
N THR A 62 -14.23 2.78 -22.01
CA THR A 62 -13.51 2.89 -23.29
C THR A 62 -12.65 4.14 -23.28
N ARG A 63 -13.22 5.30 -22.92
CA ARG A 63 -12.44 6.53 -22.82
C ARG A 63 -11.29 6.41 -21.82
N ALA A 64 -11.53 5.84 -20.65
CA ALA A 64 -10.50 5.70 -19.62
C ALA A 64 -9.35 4.78 -20.05
N LEU A 65 -9.65 3.65 -20.68
CA LEU A 65 -8.64 2.69 -21.15
C LEU A 65 -7.90 3.18 -22.39
N ASP A 66 -8.57 3.82 -23.34
CA ASP A 66 -7.92 4.47 -24.48
C ASP A 66 -6.94 5.53 -24.00
N GLU A 67 -7.36 6.32 -23.01
CA GLU A 67 -6.53 7.34 -22.40
C GLU A 67 -5.30 6.75 -21.69
N LEU A 68 -5.50 5.68 -20.90
CA LEU A 68 -4.47 4.97 -20.15
C LEU A 68 -3.43 4.35 -21.09
N PHE A 69 -3.88 3.51 -22.02
CA PHE A 69 -2.99 2.74 -22.89
C PHE A 69 -2.34 3.58 -23.99
N ARG A 70 -2.84 4.78 -24.27
CA ARG A 70 -2.12 5.76 -25.09
C ARG A 70 -0.84 6.24 -24.41
N ARG A 71 -0.86 6.42 -23.09
CA ARG A 71 0.23 7.03 -22.30
C ARG A 71 1.15 6.05 -21.60
N ALA A 72 0.74 4.79 -21.44
CA ALA A 72 1.54 3.80 -20.75
C ALA A 72 1.49 2.43 -21.44
N ARG A 73 2.51 1.62 -21.14
CA ARG A 73 2.52 0.17 -21.37
C ARG A 73 2.49 -0.56 -20.04
N PHE A 74 2.05 -1.80 -20.09
CA PHE A 74 1.93 -2.65 -18.92
C PHE A 74 2.79 -3.90 -19.05
N LEU A 75 3.58 -4.15 -18.02
CA LEU A 75 4.26 -5.43 -17.80
C LEU A 75 3.51 -6.17 -16.71
N VAL A 76 3.02 -7.36 -17.04
CA VAL A 76 2.19 -8.18 -16.15
C VAL A 76 3.02 -9.33 -15.60
N ALA A 77 3.32 -9.26 -14.30
CA ALA A 77 3.91 -10.35 -13.56
C ALA A 77 2.87 -11.47 -13.30
N PRO A 78 3.23 -12.75 -13.50
CA PRO A 78 2.40 -13.87 -13.10
C PRO A 78 2.23 -13.91 -11.57
N ARG A 79 1.16 -14.57 -11.12
CA ARG A 79 0.90 -14.87 -9.71
C ARG A 79 0.25 -16.24 -9.61
N GLY A 80 0.78 -17.12 -8.76
CA GLY A 80 0.38 -18.52 -8.67
C GLY A 80 0.42 -19.19 -10.05
N GLU A 81 -0.68 -19.84 -10.44
CA GLU A 81 -0.83 -20.55 -11.71
C GLU A 81 -1.11 -19.64 -12.92
N ALA A 82 -1.13 -18.31 -12.75
CA ALA A 82 -1.41 -17.39 -13.86
C ALA A 82 -0.30 -17.43 -14.92
N THR A 83 -0.64 -17.92 -16.12
CA THR A 83 0.28 -18.12 -17.24
C THR A 83 0.18 -17.02 -18.28
N ARG A 84 1.19 -16.93 -19.16
CA ARG A 84 1.14 -16.11 -20.37
C ARG A 84 -0.12 -16.39 -21.21
N ALA A 85 -0.49 -17.66 -21.37
CA ALA A 85 -1.65 -18.04 -22.18
C ALA A 85 -2.98 -17.50 -21.60
N GLN A 86 -3.09 -17.44 -20.28
CA GLN A 86 -4.26 -16.83 -19.63
C GLN A 86 -4.31 -15.32 -19.84
N LEU A 87 -3.17 -14.63 -19.80
CA LEU A 87 -3.11 -13.21 -20.15
C LEU A 87 -3.49 -12.97 -21.61
N GLU A 88 -2.97 -13.78 -22.53
CA GLU A 88 -3.32 -13.70 -23.96
C GLU A 88 -4.82 -13.94 -24.19
N THR A 89 -5.40 -14.92 -23.47
CA THR A 89 -6.84 -15.18 -23.51
C THR A 89 -7.67 -14.00 -22.99
N LEU A 90 -7.22 -13.38 -21.89
CA LEU A 90 -7.85 -12.16 -21.35
C LEU A 90 -7.82 -11.01 -22.36
N LEU A 91 -6.69 -10.82 -23.05
CA LEU A 91 -6.51 -9.75 -24.04
C LEU A 91 -7.21 -10.04 -25.38
N ALA A 92 -7.45 -11.32 -25.71
CA ALA A 92 -8.14 -11.71 -26.94
C ALA A 92 -9.65 -11.41 -26.93
N LYS A 93 -10.22 -11.19 -25.73
CA LYS A 93 -11.64 -10.80 -25.57
C LYS A 93 -11.95 -9.53 -26.39
N PRO A 94 -13.11 -9.46 -27.07
CA PRO A 94 -13.45 -8.33 -27.94
C PRO A 94 -13.27 -6.95 -27.28
N GLU A 95 -13.66 -6.83 -26.02
CA GLU A 95 -13.58 -5.60 -25.22
C GLU A 95 -12.17 -5.21 -24.76
N ASN A 96 -11.18 -6.10 -24.90
CA ASN A 96 -9.78 -5.88 -24.49
C ASN A 96 -8.81 -5.83 -25.67
N ARG A 97 -9.21 -6.34 -26.82
CA ARG A 97 -8.34 -6.57 -27.99
C ARG A 97 -7.57 -5.32 -28.42
N ALA A 98 -8.20 -4.14 -28.36
CA ALA A 98 -7.58 -2.88 -28.72
C ALA A 98 -6.34 -2.54 -27.85
N TYR A 99 -6.26 -3.07 -26.64
CA TYR A 99 -5.21 -2.78 -25.67
C TYR A 99 -4.09 -3.82 -25.65
N GLY A 100 -4.27 -4.96 -26.34
CA GLY A 100 -3.33 -6.09 -26.31
C GLY A 100 -1.90 -5.72 -26.71
N GLY A 101 -1.72 -4.80 -27.67
CA GLY A 101 -0.39 -4.34 -28.10
C GLY A 101 0.37 -3.49 -27.06
N ARG A 102 -0.30 -3.07 -25.97
CA ARG A 102 0.28 -2.27 -24.90
C ARG A 102 0.49 -3.06 -23.60
N VAL A 103 0.11 -4.34 -23.58
CA VAL A 103 0.23 -5.23 -22.43
C VAL A 103 1.16 -6.38 -22.79
N SER A 104 2.16 -6.65 -21.96
CA SER A 104 3.12 -7.73 -22.18
C SER A 104 3.34 -8.55 -20.92
N TYR A 105 3.52 -9.85 -21.10
CA TYR A 105 3.83 -10.77 -20.01
C TYR A 105 5.28 -10.60 -19.54
N LEU A 106 5.49 -10.42 -18.23
CA LEU A 106 6.81 -10.38 -17.61
C LEU A 106 7.14 -11.78 -17.06
N PRO A 107 8.07 -12.53 -17.66
CA PRO A 107 8.47 -13.83 -17.12
C PRO A 107 9.21 -13.63 -15.79
N LEU A 108 8.72 -14.30 -14.74
CA LEU A 108 9.38 -14.37 -13.45
C LEU A 108 9.85 -15.80 -13.16
N ALA A 109 10.94 -15.90 -12.39
CA ALA A 109 11.39 -17.20 -11.89
C ALA A 109 10.31 -17.83 -10.99
N PRO A 110 10.13 -19.16 -10.99
CA PRO A 110 9.08 -19.84 -10.21
C PRO A 110 9.05 -19.47 -8.72
N ARG A 111 10.23 -19.16 -8.15
CA ARG A 111 10.35 -18.75 -6.74
C ARG A 111 9.54 -17.51 -6.35
N TYR A 112 9.15 -16.68 -7.31
CA TYR A 112 8.42 -15.43 -7.06
C TYR A 112 6.90 -15.58 -7.23
N LEU A 113 6.41 -16.72 -7.72
CA LEU A 113 4.99 -16.89 -8.08
C LEU A 113 4.07 -16.89 -6.86
N ASP A 114 4.60 -17.36 -5.72
CA ASP A 114 3.86 -17.49 -4.46
C ASP A 114 4.15 -16.36 -3.47
N ASP A 115 5.05 -15.43 -3.84
CA ASP A 115 5.37 -14.28 -3.01
C ASP A 115 4.17 -13.35 -2.91
N SER A 116 3.82 -12.97 -1.68
CA SER A 116 2.67 -12.11 -1.44
C SER A 116 2.87 -11.27 -0.18
N ALA A 117 2.22 -10.11 -0.16
CA ALA A 117 2.16 -9.27 1.03
C ALA A 117 1.53 -10.02 2.22
N THR A 118 0.60 -10.95 1.98
CA THR A 118 0.05 -11.81 3.04
C THR A 118 1.12 -12.71 3.64
N MET A 119 1.94 -13.37 2.81
CA MET A 119 3.06 -14.18 3.28
C MET A 119 4.06 -13.33 4.06
N ALA A 120 4.41 -12.14 3.57
CA ALA A 120 5.31 -11.22 4.25
C ALA A 120 4.79 -10.85 5.65
N ARG A 121 3.50 -10.53 5.79
CA ARG A 121 2.88 -10.25 7.09
C ARG A 121 2.91 -11.44 8.02
N LEU A 122 2.52 -12.63 7.55
CA LEU A 122 2.50 -13.85 8.36
C LEU A 122 3.91 -14.24 8.83
N ARG A 123 4.92 -14.10 7.97
CA ARG A 123 6.32 -14.35 8.36
C ARG A 123 6.81 -13.31 9.37
N SER A 124 6.52 -12.03 9.15
CA SER A 124 6.90 -10.96 10.08
C SER A 124 6.27 -11.10 11.46
N ALA A 125 5.17 -11.85 11.59
CA ALA A 125 4.49 -12.14 12.85
C ALA A 125 5.19 -13.19 13.72
N VAL A 126 6.13 -13.97 13.15
CA VAL A 126 6.78 -15.08 13.85
C VAL A 126 7.81 -14.52 14.86
N PRO A 127 7.75 -14.93 16.15
CA PRO A 127 8.74 -14.51 17.13
C PRO A 127 10.17 -14.91 16.73
N GLY A 128 11.11 -13.97 16.87
CA GLY A 128 12.52 -14.19 16.52
C GLY A 128 12.84 -14.08 15.03
N MET A 129 11.88 -13.74 14.18
CA MET A 129 12.10 -13.47 12.75
C MET A 129 13.15 -12.37 12.54
N THR A 130 14.10 -12.60 11.64
CA THR A 130 15.18 -11.66 11.34
C THR A 130 15.02 -10.98 9.97
N GLU A 131 15.73 -9.85 9.76
CA GLU A 131 15.73 -9.16 8.46
C GLU A 131 16.23 -10.07 7.33
N ALA A 132 17.25 -10.88 7.60
CA ALA A 132 17.84 -11.80 6.62
C ALA A 132 16.83 -12.88 6.16
N GLU A 133 15.99 -13.36 7.07
CA GLU A 133 14.94 -14.33 6.75
C GLU A 133 13.78 -13.68 5.96
N LEU A 134 13.41 -12.45 6.31
CA LEU A 134 12.42 -11.66 5.58
C LEU A 134 12.92 -11.16 4.22
N GLY A 135 14.23 -11.06 4.03
CA GLY A 135 14.87 -10.60 2.79
C GLY A 135 14.53 -11.43 1.55
N ARG A 136 13.88 -12.59 1.72
CA ARG A 136 13.31 -13.37 0.61
C ARG A 136 12.00 -12.80 0.06
N LEU A 137 11.27 -12.03 0.87
CA LEU A 137 9.93 -11.51 0.55
C LEU A 137 9.89 -9.97 0.49
N LEU A 138 10.80 -9.31 1.21
CA LEU A 138 10.82 -7.87 1.38
C LEU A 138 12.19 -7.32 1.02
N ALA A 139 12.22 -6.12 0.45
CA ALA A 139 13.43 -5.31 0.41
C ALA A 139 13.91 -5.01 1.86
N PRO A 140 15.21 -4.74 2.07
CA PRO A 140 15.76 -4.50 3.41
C PRO A 140 14.98 -3.47 4.23
N GLU A 141 14.59 -2.35 3.62
CA GLU A 141 13.85 -1.28 4.29
C GLU A 141 12.44 -1.73 4.71
N GLY A 142 11.84 -2.64 3.94
CA GLY A 142 10.55 -3.25 4.26
C GLY A 142 10.65 -4.27 5.38
N ALA A 143 11.70 -5.08 5.39
CA ALA A 143 11.97 -6.03 6.47
C ALA A 143 12.23 -5.28 7.79
N ALA A 144 13.10 -4.27 7.76
CA ALA A 144 13.40 -3.42 8.91
C ALA A 144 12.13 -2.78 9.47
N LEU A 145 11.29 -2.16 8.62
CA LEU A 145 10.03 -1.55 9.06
C LEU A 145 9.08 -2.59 9.69
N ALA A 146 8.92 -3.76 9.06
CA ALA A 146 8.02 -4.80 9.53
C ALA A 146 8.42 -5.29 10.94
N LEU A 147 9.72 -5.50 11.17
CA LEU A 147 10.25 -5.96 12.46
C LEU A 147 10.25 -4.83 13.51
N GLU A 148 10.70 -3.63 13.15
CA GLU A 148 10.79 -2.50 14.07
C GLU A 148 9.41 -2.10 14.63
N THR A 149 8.40 -2.07 13.76
CA THR A 149 7.04 -1.72 14.18
C THR A 149 6.38 -2.83 14.99
N GLY A 150 6.77 -4.09 14.77
CA GLY A 150 6.07 -5.26 15.30
C GLY A 150 4.61 -5.29 14.85
N ALA A 151 4.25 -4.57 13.77
CA ALA A 151 2.86 -4.31 13.39
C ALA A 151 2.14 -5.56 12.89
N TYR A 152 2.82 -6.69 12.74
CA TYR A 152 2.19 -7.96 12.35
C TYR A 152 2.28 -9.02 13.45
N ALA A 153 2.94 -8.73 14.58
CA ALA A 153 2.92 -9.61 15.72
C ALA A 153 1.48 -9.71 16.26
N VAL A 154 0.94 -10.92 16.30
CA VAL A 154 -0.40 -11.17 16.83
C VAL A 154 -0.29 -11.22 18.35
N SER A 155 -0.96 -10.30 19.06
CA SER A 155 -1.18 -10.43 20.50
C SER A 155 -2.56 -11.06 20.75
N PRO A 156 -2.68 -12.01 21.69
CA PRO A 156 -3.98 -12.48 22.14
C PRO A 156 -4.75 -11.40 22.92
N ASP A 157 -4.07 -10.37 23.43
CA ASP A 157 -4.69 -9.21 24.06
C ASP A 157 -4.79 -8.05 23.06
N ALA A 158 -6.03 -7.64 22.76
CA ALA A 158 -6.31 -6.50 21.90
C ALA A 158 -5.68 -5.19 22.43
N ALA A 159 -5.43 -5.06 23.74
CA ALA A 159 -4.75 -3.90 24.30
C ALA A 159 -3.29 -3.79 23.84
N GLU A 160 -2.65 -4.91 23.46
CA GLU A 160 -1.27 -4.97 23.00
C GLU A 160 -1.14 -5.11 21.48
N ASP A 161 -2.26 -5.29 20.76
CA ASP A 161 -2.27 -5.47 19.31
C ASP A 161 -1.86 -4.18 18.58
N ARG A 162 -0.58 -4.11 18.21
CA ARG A 162 0.00 -2.97 17.49
C ARG A 162 -0.63 -2.75 16.11
N TYR A 163 -1.08 -3.80 15.43
CA TYR A 163 -1.74 -3.67 14.13
C TYR A 163 -3.08 -2.97 14.27
N LEU A 164 -3.86 -3.40 15.27
CA LEU A 164 -5.16 -2.83 15.60
C LEU A 164 -5.03 -1.34 15.87
N TRP A 165 -4.12 -0.95 16.77
CA TRP A 165 -3.97 0.45 17.17
C TRP A 165 -3.37 1.32 16.07
N ARG A 166 -2.42 0.80 15.27
CA ARG A 166 -1.93 1.51 14.08
C ARG A 166 -3.05 1.79 13.09
N SER A 167 -3.93 0.81 12.84
CA SER A 167 -5.06 0.97 11.93
C SER A 167 -6.07 2.00 12.45
N ALA A 168 -6.32 2.00 13.77
CA ALA A 168 -7.18 3.00 14.42
C ALA A 168 -6.60 4.42 14.29
N TRP A 169 -5.29 4.58 14.47
CA TRP A 169 -4.61 5.86 14.25
C TRP A 169 -4.73 6.34 12.80
N ILE A 170 -4.46 5.49 11.82
CA ILE A 170 -4.57 5.87 10.40
C ILE A 170 -5.99 6.32 10.05
N ALA A 171 -7.01 5.58 10.51
CA ALA A 171 -8.40 5.95 10.29
C ALA A 171 -8.75 7.29 10.94
N THR A 172 -8.31 7.49 12.19
CA THR A 172 -8.54 8.73 12.95
C THR A 172 -7.88 9.93 12.28
N LEU A 173 -6.62 9.77 11.87
CA LEU A 173 -5.87 10.81 11.19
C LEU A 173 -6.42 11.11 9.78
N GLY A 174 -6.95 10.11 9.09
CA GLY A 174 -7.57 10.30 7.77
C GLY A 174 -8.92 11.01 7.81
N ALA A 175 -9.66 10.91 8.92
CA ALA A 175 -11.01 11.45 9.04
C ALA A 175 -11.06 12.94 9.42
N THR A 176 -9.98 13.53 9.93
CA THR A 176 -10.01 14.93 10.37
C THR A 176 -9.06 15.84 9.57
N PRO A 177 -9.58 16.87 8.87
CA PRO A 177 -8.74 17.84 8.17
C PRO A 177 -7.83 18.68 9.10
N ALA A 178 -8.20 18.80 10.38
CA ALA A 178 -7.57 19.66 11.38
C ALA A 178 -6.15 19.22 11.79
N TRP A 179 -5.73 17.98 11.50
CA TRP A 179 -4.39 17.49 11.85
C TRP A 179 -3.27 18.23 11.13
N SER A 180 -3.57 18.90 10.00
CA SER A 180 -2.59 19.66 9.21
C SER A 180 -1.97 20.85 9.95
N GLN A 181 -2.57 21.31 11.06
CA GLN A 181 -2.08 22.44 11.85
C GLN A 181 -1.35 22.02 13.13
N VAL A 182 -1.20 20.71 13.37
CA VAL A 182 -0.62 20.16 14.60
C VAL A 182 0.60 19.31 14.25
N SER A 183 1.71 19.55 14.93
CA SER A 183 2.85 18.64 14.89
C SER A 183 2.52 17.38 15.68
N LEU A 184 2.31 16.26 14.98
CA LEU A 184 2.05 14.97 15.60
C LEU A 184 3.35 14.17 15.75
N PRO A 185 3.50 13.38 16.83
CA PRO A 185 4.54 12.37 16.91
C PRO A 185 4.47 11.40 15.73
N GLY A 186 5.60 10.77 15.41
CA GLY A 186 5.64 9.71 14.42
C GLY A 186 4.71 8.54 14.79
N MET A 187 4.19 7.85 13.78
CA MET A 187 3.25 6.73 13.97
C MET A 187 3.73 5.66 14.95
N LYS A 188 5.05 5.41 15.02
CA LYS A 188 5.63 4.47 16.00
C LYS A 188 5.38 4.92 17.44
N ALA A 189 5.70 6.17 17.76
CA ALA A 189 5.50 6.72 19.11
C ALA A 189 4.02 6.74 19.51
N LEU A 190 3.13 7.06 18.55
CA LEU A 190 1.68 6.99 18.77
C LEU A 190 1.22 5.59 19.15
N VAL A 191 1.67 4.56 18.42
CA VAL A 191 1.33 3.16 18.71
C VAL A 191 1.94 2.71 20.04
N GLU A 192 3.21 3.03 20.30
CA GLU A 192 3.90 2.69 21.55
C GLU A 192 3.18 3.28 22.78
N ALA A 193 2.81 4.56 22.74
CA ALA A 193 2.03 5.19 23.79
C ALA A 193 0.64 4.56 23.95
N THR A 194 0.05 4.04 22.86
CA THR A 194 -1.27 3.42 22.89
C THR A 194 -1.23 2.02 23.50
N VAL A 195 -0.18 1.22 23.26
CA VAL A 195 -0.05 -0.13 23.82
C VAL A 195 0.60 -0.16 25.20
N GLU A 196 1.12 0.97 25.68
CA GLU A 196 1.68 1.06 27.03
C GLU A 196 0.63 0.66 28.08
N PRO A 197 0.98 -0.18 29.08
CA PRO A 197 0.10 -0.55 30.18
C PRO A 197 0.01 0.57 31.23
N SER A 198 -0.29 1.79 30.77
CA SER A 198 -0.40 3.00 31.58
C SER A 198 -1.83 3.57 31.52
N ALA A 199 -2.17 4.45 32.47
CA ALA A 199 -3.44 5.20 32.42
C ALA A 199 -3.55 6.00 31.11
N ARG A 200 -2.42 6.53 30.63
CA ARG A 200 -2.33 7.22 29.34
C ARG A 200 -2.69 6.29 28.18
N GLY A 201 -2.08 5.10 28.12
CA GLY A 201 -2.39 4.11 27.08
C GLY A 201 -3.86 3.70 27.10
N GLN A 202 -4.44 3.49 28.29
CA GLN A 202 -5.87 3.21 28.43
C GLN A 202 -6.75 4.35 27.90
N SER A 203 -6.44 5.60 28.23
CA SER A 203 -7.16 6.77 27.71
C SER A 203 -7.06 6.88 26.18
N LEU A 204 -5.87 6.66 25.61
CA LEU A 204 -5.68 6.67 24.15
C LEU A 204 -6.50 5.56 23.46
N ARG A 205 -6.47 4.34 24.00
CA ARG A 205 -7.26 3.21 23.49
C ARG A 205 -8.75 3.52 23.51
N SER A 206 -9.25 4.04 24.64
CA SER A 206 -10.66 4.42 24.77
C SER A 206 -11.02 5.53 23.79
N ALA A 207 -10.20 6.57 23.65
CA ALA A 207 -10.47 7.68 22.74
C ALA A 207 -10.50 7.25 21.27
N LEU A 208 -9.57 6.38 20.85
CA LEU A 208 -9.55 5.83 19.48
C LEU A 208 -10.76 4.92 19.19
N GLN A 209 -11.21 4.16 20.17
CA GLN A 209 -12.43 3.35 20.05
C GLN A 209 -13.68 4.23 19.94
N THR A 210 -13.77 5.29 20.76
CA THR A 210 -14.87 6.26 20.70
C THR A 210 -14.88 6.98 19.36
N PHE A 211 -13.73 7.46 18.87
CA PHE A 211 -13.64 8.12 17.57
C PHE A 211 -14.10 7.23 16.41
N ARG A 212 -13.76 5.93 16.48
CA ARG A 212 -14.23 4.96 15.49
C ARG A 212 -15.77 4.88 15.44
N ALA A 213 -16.43 5.14 16.56
CA ALA A 213 -17.88 5.21 16.65
C ALA A 213 -18.44 6.61 16.32
N TYR A 214 -17.71 7.69 16.66
CA TYR A 214 -18.14 9.09 16.58
C TYR A 214 -17.00 10.02 16.09
N PRO A 215 -16.79 10.13 14.76
CA PRO A 215 -15.65 10.88 14.18
C PRO A 215 -15.65 12.40 14.42
N GLU A 216 -16.75 12.96 14.89
CA GLU A 216 -16.93 14.39 15.17
C GLU A 216 -16.28 14.86 16.49
N GLU A 217 -15.88 13.95 17.39
CA GLU A 217 -15.39 14.26 18.75
C GLU A 217 -13.85 14.39 18.85
N VAL A 218 -13.23 15.20 17.98
CA VAL A 218 -11.76 15.30 17.82
C VAL A 218 -11.05 15.92 19.03
N GLY A 219 -11.71 16.82 19.75
CA GLY A 219 -11.07 17.71 20.74
C GLY A 219 -10.39 17.01 21.92
N GLY A 220 -10.90 15.85 22.34
CA GLY A 220 -10.38 15.10 23.50
C GLY A 220 -9.06 14.37 23.23
N LEU A 221 -8.76 14.04 21.97
CA LEU A 221 -7.55 13.28 21.62
C LEU A 221 -6.28 14.14 21.73
N MET A 222 -6.41 15.46 21.49
CA MET A 222 -5.30 16.41 21.49
C MET A 222 -4.69 16.64 22.88
N SER A 223 -5.52 16.65 23.92
CA SER A 223 -5.03 16.81 25.30
C SER A 223 -4.20 15.59 25.76
N LEU A 224 -4.49 14.40 25.22
CA LEU A 224 -3.74 13.16 25.49
C LEU A 224 -2.40 13.10 24.73
N LEU A 225 -2.30 13.81 23.60
CA LEU A 225 -1.10 13.88 22.76
C LEU A 225 -0.13 15.00 23.15
N GLY A 226 -0.60 16.08 23.80
CA GLY A 226 0.25 17.19 24.25
C GLY A 226 1.30 16.86 25.32
N GLY A 227 1.42 15.59 25.72
CA GLY A 227 2.49 15.07 26.58
C GLY A 227 3.39 14.03 25.90
N VAL A 228 3.42 13.95 24.56
CA VAL A 228 4.41 13.17 23.79
C VAL A 228 5.60 14.06 23.44
#